data_AF-D4CV87-F1
#
_entry.id   AF-D4CV87-F1
#
_cell.length_a   1.000
_cell.length_b   1.000
_cell.length_c   1.000
_cell.angle_alpha   90.00
_cell.angle_beta   90.00
_cell.angle_gamma   90.00
#
_symmetry.space_group_name_H-M   'P 1'
#
loop_
_entity.id
_entity.type
_entity.pdbx_description
1 polymer ?
#
loop_
_entity_poly.entity_id
_entity_poly.type
_entity_poly.pdbx_seq_one_letter_code
_entity_poly.pdbx_strand_id
1 'polypeptide(L)'
;MNNNEFINKYTDGHCISYLEFQVVAKKYGIYFEKINNDIVVCYDGNEDPKIAAFRFYKTFFPETTLTPSDFDLITHLNNFHMKFLRDKINEISQKYGMPPVYKASMSIKENVLLLLNTLKTRYAIYREDMEFIKYTLNL
;
A
#
# COMPACT_ATOMS: atom_id res chain seq x y z
N MET A 1 -9.58 2.77 -2.92
CA MET A 1 -8.90 2.45 -1.65
C MET A 1 -8.59 3.75 -0.95
N ASN A 2 -8.84 3.80 0.37
CA ASN A 2 -8.41 4.94 1.16
C ASN A 2 -6.89 4.88 1.27
N ASN A 3 -6.17 5.61 0.41
CA ASN A 3 -4.71 5.70 0.42
C ASN A 3 -4.18 6.04 1.81
N ASN A 4 -4.96 6.73 2.64
CA ASN A 4 -4.58 7.10 3.99
C ASN A 4 -4.34 5.89 4.89
N GLU A 5 -5.13 4.82 4.77
CA GLU A 5 -4.91 3.65 5.61
C GLU A 5 -3.61 2.93 5.26
N PHE A 6 -3.36 2.74 3.96
CA PHE A 6 -2.11 2.17 3.49
C PHE A 6 -0.91 2.99 3.98
N ILE A 7 -0.97 4.32 3.82
CA ILE A 7 0.09 5.24 4.25
C ILE A 7 0.27 5.23 5.76
N ASN A 8 -0.81 5.22 6.52
CA ASN A 8 -0.76 5.16 7.97
C ASN A 8 -0.08 3.88 8.45
N LYS A 9 -0.42 2.72 7.88
CA LYS A 9 0.26 1.45 8.19
C LYS A 9 1.71 1.43 7.70
N TYR A 10 1.99 1.96 6.51
CA TYR A 10 3.34 2.01 5.94
C TYR A 10 4.28 2.85 6.79
N THR A 11 3.81 4.00 7.26
CA THR A 11 4.61 4.95 8.03
C THR A 11 4.55 4.70 9.54
N ASP A 12 3.96 3.58 9.99
CA ASP A 12 3.76 3.27 11.41
C ASP A 12 3.14 4.45 12.19
N GLY A 13 2.11 5.07 11.61
CA GLY A 13 1.38 6.17 12.22
C GLY A 13 1.99 7.58 12.03
N HIS A 14 3.20 7.70 11.48
CA HIS A 14 3.85 9.01 11.29
C HIS A 14 3.15 9.91 10.27
N CYS A 15 2.41 9.32 9.33
CA CYS A 15 1.51 10.04 8.42
C CYS A 15 0.11 9.45 8.52
N ILE A 16 -0.89 10.26 8.84
CA ILE A 16 -2.30 9.82 8.88
C ILE A 16 -2.97 9.91 7.51
N SER A 17 -2.36 10.60 6.56
CA SER A 17 -2.91 10.77 5.21
C SER A 17 -1.85 10.74 4.11
N TYR A 18 -2.30 10.46 2.89
CA TYR A 18 -1.44 10.55 1.70
C TYR A 18 -0.88 11.96 1.48
N LEU A 19 -1.65 13.00 1.83
CA LEU A 19 -1.19 14.39 1.71
C LEU A 19 0.00 14.66 2.63
N GLU A 20 -0.05 14.23 3.89
CA GLU A 20 1.08 14.37 4.82
C GLU A 20 2.31 13.63 4.32
N PHE A 21 2.12 12.41 3.82
CA PHE A 21 3.19 11.61 3.23
C PHE A 21 3.85 12.33 2.04
N GLN A 22 3.07 12.95 1.16
CA GLN A 22 3.59 13.77 0.06
C GLN A 22 4.34 15.00 0.56
N VAL A 23 3.87 15.67 1.61
CA VAL A 23 4.56 16.81 2.23
C VAL A 23 5.92 16.39 2.78
N VAL A 24 6.03 15.22 3.42
CA VAL A 24 7.32 14.67 3.87
C VAL A 24 8.21 14.33 2.69
N ALA A 25 7.69 13.63 1.67
CA ALA A 25 8.44 13.24 0.47
C ALA A 25 9.04 14.45 -0.24
N LYS A 26 8.28 15.56 -0.35
CA LYS A 26 8.72 16.80 -0.98
C LYS A 26 9.94 17.43 -0.31
N LYS A 27 10.14 17.23 1.00
CA LYS A 27 11.36 17.69 1.71
C LYS A 27 12.64 17.03 1.19
N TYR A 28 12.50 15.86 0.58
CA TYR A 28 13.58 15.08 -0.03
C TYR A 28 13.59 15.22 -1.56
N GLY A 29 12.81 16.13 -2.14
CA GLY A 29 12.68 16.26 -3.60
C GLY A 29 11.88 15.12 -4.26
N ILE A 30 11.20 14.28 -3.47
CA ILE A 30 10.43 13.14 -3.99
C ILE A 30 8.97 13.57 -4.17
N TYR A 31 8.38 13.18 -5.30
CA TYR A 31 6.96 13.34 -5.58
C TYR A 31 6.42 12.11 -6.30
N PHE A 32 5.10 12.00 -6.39
CA PHE A 32 4.43 10.82 -6.93
C PHE A 32 3.46 11.24 -8.03
N GLU A 33 3.61 10.66 -9.21
CA GLU A 33 2.73 10.88 -10.36
C GLU A 33 1.86 9.65 -10.61
N LYS A 34 0.63 9.87 -11.09
CA LYS A 34 -0.26 8.76 -11.49
C LYS A 34 -0.34 8.69 -13.01
N ILE A 35 0.28 7.66 -13.60
CA ILE A 35 0.33 7.45 -15.05
C ILE A 35 -0.29 6.09 -15.36
N ASN A 36 -1.30 6.03 -16.24
CA ASN A 36 -1.96 4.77 -16.62
C ASN A 36 -2.44 3.90 -15.46
N ASN A 37 -2.87 4.54 -14.37
CA ASN A 37 -3.27 3.90 -13.10
C ASN A 37 -2.13 3.33 -12.25
N ASP A 38 -0.88 3.49 -12.66
CA ASP A 38 0.31 3.19 -11.87
C ASP A 38 0.81 4.44 -11.14
N ILE A 39 1.37 4.24 -9.94
CA ILE A 39 2.06 5.29 -9.20
C ILE A 39 3.54 5.25 -9.56
N VAL A 40 4.05 6.36 -10.09
CA VAL A 40 5.45 6.56 -10.44
C VAL A 40 6.09 7.43 -9.36
N VAL A 41 7.22 6.97 -8.82
CA VAL A 41 8.03 7.75 -7.89
C VAL A 41 8.98 8.62 -8.71
N CYS A 42 8.85 9.93 -8.56
CA CYS A 42 9.62 10.94 -9.29
C CYS A 42 10.52 11.75 -8.35
N TYR A 43 11.52 12.41 -8.93
CA TYR A 43 12.52 13.17 -8.21
C TYR A 43 12.79 14.52 -8.89
N ASP A 44 12.77 15.59 -8.11
CA ASP A 44 13.02 16.99 -8.51
C ASP A 44 14.01 17.63 -7.53
N GLY A 45 15.19 17.04 -7.43
CA GLY A 45 16.29 17.53 -6.61
C GLY A 45 17.63 17.43 -7.31
N ASN A 46 18.68 17.86 -6.63
CA ASN A 46 20.02 18.00 -7.21
C ASN A 46 21.01 16.90 -6.76
N GLU A 47 20.60 15.98 -5.89
CA GLU A 47 21.43 14.87 -5.42
C GLU A 47 21.06 13.53 -6.09
N ASP A 48 21.77 12.46 -5.74
CA ASP A 48 21.42 11.11 -6.21
C ASP A 48 20.01 10.73 -5.71
N PRO A 49 19.06 10.42 -6.61
CA PRO A 49 17.70 10.03 -6.24
C PRO A 49 17.65 8.85 -5.27
N LYS A 50 18.61 7.91 -5.33
CA LYS A 50 18.67 6.77 -4.39
C LYS A 50 18.99 7.21 -2.98
N ILE A 51 19.91 8.17 -2.83
CA ILE A 51 20.28 8.74 -1.53
C ILE A 51 19.08 9.49 -0.94
N ALA A 52 18.40 10.30 -1.76
CA ALA A 52 17.20 11.01 -1.34
C ALA A 52 16.08 10.05 -0.92
N ALA A 53 15.82 9.00 -1.72
CA ALA A 53 14.84 7.96 -1.43
C ALA A 53 15.13 7.22 -0.12
N PHE A 54 16.39 6.88 0.14
CA PHE A 54 16.80 6.25 1.38
C PHE A 54 16.62 7.16 2.60
N ARG A 55 16.98 8.46 2.48
CA ARG A 55 16.77 9.44 3.55
C ARG A 55 15.29 9.65 3.86
N PHE A 56 14.45 9.71 2.83
CA PHE A 56 13.00 9.73 2.99
C PHE A 56 12.51 8.51 3.77
N TYR A 57 12.91 7.31 3.37
CA TYR A 57 12.57 6.07 4.07
C TYR A 57 13.01 6.08 5.54
N LYS A 58 14.24 6.53 5.85
CA LYS A 58 14.74 6.64 7.22
C LYS A 58 13.93 7.57 8.12
N THR A 59 13.11 8.48 7.55
CA THR A 59 12.19 9.31 8.33
C THR A 59 11.19 8.48 9.11
N PHE A 60 10.76 7.35 8.53
CA PHE A 60 9.78 6.44 9.13
C PHE A 60 10.43 5.22 9.76
N PHE A 61 11.64 4.85 9.30
CA PHE A 61 12.38 3.67 9.76
C PHE A 61 13.80 4.04 10.20
N PRO A 62 13.97 4.80 11.30
CA PRO A 62 15.28 5.31 11.73
C PRO A 62 16.26 4.18 12.10
N GLU A 63 15.74 3.10 12.67
CA GLU A 63 16.49 1.92 13.14
C GLU A 63 16.79 0.89 12.04
N THR A 64 16.59 1.24 10.77
CA THR A 64 16.87 0.34 9.65
C THR A 64 18.36 -0.02 9.57
N THR A 65 18.65 -1.29 9.29
CA THR A 65 20.02 -1.78 9.02
C THR A 65 20.38 -1.70 7.53
N LEU A 66 19.44 -1.29 6.67
CA LEU A 66 19.66 -1.13 5.24
C LEU A 66 20.61 0.03 4.97
N THR A 67 21.28 -0.03 3.81
CA THR A 67 22.14 1.04 3.30
C THR A 67 21.52 1.64 2.03
N PRO A 68 21.95 2.84 1.60
CA PRO A 68 21.50 3.41 0.32
C PRO A 68 21.76 2.49 -0.89
N SER A 69 22.80 1.65 -0.87
CA SER A 69 23.10 0.73 -1.97
C SER A 69 22.16 -0.47 -2.02
N ASP A 70 21.64 -0.90 -0.87
CA ASP A 70 20.78 -2.08 -0.74
C ASP A 70 19.28 -1.73 -0.70
N PHE A 71 18.94 -0.44 -0.79
CA PHE A 71 17.58 0.06 -0.67
C PHE A 71 17.01 0.54 -2.01
N ASP A 72 15.80 0.07 -2.31
CA ASP A 72 14.98 0.54 -3.43
C ASP A 72 13.58 0.88 -2.92
N LEU A 73 13.23 2.17 -2.96
CA LEU A 73 11.96 2.68 -2.42
C LEU A 73 10.74 2.08 -3.13
N ILE A 74 10.82 1.92 -4.45
CA ILE A 74 9.72 1.40 -5.26
C ILE A 74 9.42 -0.06 -4.87
N THR A 75 10.46 -0.88 -4.80
CA THR A 75 10.39 -2.27 -4.38
C THR A 75 9.86 -2.40 -2.95
N HIS A 76 10.34 -1.54 -2.04
CA HIS A 76 9.87 -1.55 -0.65
C HIS A 76 8.39 -1.17 -0.54
N LEU A 77 7.93 -0.12 -1.24
CA LEU A 77 6.53 0.28 -1.28
C LEU A 77 5.66 -0.82 -1.89
N ASN A 78 6.09 -1.44 -2.99
CA ASN A 78 5.37 -2.53 -3.65
C ASN A 78 5.25 -3.77 -2.76
N ASN A 79 6.34 -4.18 -2.11
CA ASN A 79 6.33 -5.31 -1.18
C ASN A 79 5.39 -5.07 0.00
N PHE A 80 5.43 -3.86 0.58
CA PHE A 80 4.53 -3.48 1.66
C PHE A 80 3.07 -3.44 1.19
N HIS A 81 2.81 -2.90 0.00
CA HIS A 81 1.48 -2.87 -0.59
C HIS A 81 0.92 -4.27 -0.82
N MET A 82 1.71 -5.18 -1.36
CA MET A 82 1.30 -6.58 -1.53
C MET A 82 0.99 -7.24 -0.20
N LYS A 83 1.78 -7.01 0.86
CA LYS A 83 1.47 -7.48 2.21
C LYS A 83 0.17 -6.88 2.72
N PHE A 84 -0.01 -5.56 2.61
CA PHE A 84 -1.21 -4.85 3.02
C PHE A 84 -2.48 -5.43 2.37
N LEU A 85 -2.46 -5.69 1.06
CA LEU A 85 -3.60 -6.29 0.36
C LEU A 85 -3.93 -7.69 0.87
N ARG A 86 -2.91 -8.52 1.16
CA ARG A 86 -3.11 -9.87 1.72
C ARG A 86 -3.76 -9.82 3.09
N ASP A 87 -3.23 -8.95 3.96
CA ASP A 87 -3.74 -8.77 5.31
C ASP A 87 -5.19 -8.26 5.25
N LYS A 88 -5.50 -7.34 4.34
CA LYS A 88 -6.85 -6.83 4.14
C LYS A 88 -7.86 -7.85 3.65
N ILE A 89 -7.48 -8.76 2.76
CA ILE A 89 -8.36 -9.86 2.35
C ILE A 89 -8.80 -10.70 3.56
N ASN A 90 -7.85 -11.02 4.45
CA ASN A 90 -8.13 -11.79 5.65
C ASN A 90 -8.94 -10.98 6.68
N GLU A 91 -8.58 -9.72 6.90
CA GLU A 91 -9.29 -8.80 7.79
C GLU A 91 -10.77 -8.67 7.40
N ILE A 92 -11.04 -8.44 6.10
CA ILE A 92 -12.40 -8.38 5.58
C ILE A 92 -13.11 -9.72 5.81
N SER A 93 -12.50 -10.85 5.44
CA SER A 93 -13.11 -12.17 5.67
C SER A 93 -13.51 -12.40 7.13
N GLN A 94 -12.60 -12.11 8.06
CA GLN A 94 -12.83 -12.25 9.49
C GLN A 94 -13.91 -11.31 10.01
N LYS A 95 -14.01 -10.10 9.48
CA LYS A 95 -15.08 -9.13 9.81
C LYS A 95 -16.49 -9.67 9.52
N TYR A 96 -16.64 -10.56 8.53
CA TYR A 96 -17.91 -11.27 8.25
C TYR A 96 -18.01 -12.63 8.96
N GLY A 97 -17.17 -12.91 9.96
CA GLY A 97 -17.19 -14.16 10.73
C GLY A 97 -16.66 -15.38 9.96
N MET A 98 -15.94 -15.17 8.86
CA MET A 98 -15.33 -16.24 8.07
C MET A 98 -13.85 -16.46 8.46
N PRO A 99 -13.29 -17.66 8.26
CA PRO A 99 -11.85 -17.87 8.46
C PRO A 99 -11.01 -17.02 7.49
N PRO A 100 -9.69 -16.82 7.74
CA PRO A 100 -8.78 -16.25 6.75
C PRO A 100 -8.85 -17.03 5.42
N VAL A 101 -9.01 -16.32 4.31
CA VAL A 101 -9.24 -16.92 2.99
C VAL A 101 -8.11 -16.69 2.00
N TYR A 102 -7.09 -15.90 2.35
CA TYR A 102 -5.97 -15.64 1.43
C TYR A 102 -5.21 -16.94 1.11
N LYS A 103 -5.06 -17.22 -0.18
CA LYS A 103 -4.30 -18.35 -0.71
C LYS A 103 -3.09 -17.83 -1.48
N ALA A 104 -1.89 -18.20 -1.01
CA ALA A 104 -0.63 -17.81 -1.63
C ALA A 104 -0.43 -18.37 -3.05
N SER A 105 -1.13 -19.46 -3.39
CA SER A 105 -1.13 -20.05 -4.74
C SER A 105 -1.95 -19.27 -5.77
N MET A 106 -2.64 -18.21 -5.35
CA MET A 106 -3.50 -17.38 -6.19
C MET A 106 -3.00 -15.94 -6.20
N SER A 107 -3.22 -15.23 -7.30
CA SER A 107 -3.00 -13.79 -7.36
C SER A 107 -3.91 -13.05 -6.38
N ILE A 108 -3.54 -11.82 -6.04
CA ILE A 108 -4.36 -10.96 -5.18
C ILE A 108 -5.75 -10.74 -5.80
N LYS A 109 -5.83 -10.53 -7.12
CA LYS A 109 -7.09 -10.34 -7.84
C LYS A 109 -8.01 -11.55 -7.73
N GLU A 110 -7.48 -12.76 -7.91
CA GLU A 110 -8.27 -13.99 -7.77
C GLU A 110 -8.75 -14.21 -6.34
N ASN A 111 -7.92 -13.91 -5.34
CA ASN A 111 -8.34 -13.95 -3.93
C ASN A 111 -9.47 -12.97 -3.64
N VAL A 112 -9.37 -11.72 -4.13
CA VAL A 112 -10.43 -10.71 -3.95
C VAL A 112 -11.71 -11.11 -4.69
N LEU A 113 -11.61 -11.70 -5.88
CA LEU A 113 -12.78 -12.19 -6.61
C LEU A 113 -13.49 -13.32 -5.87
N LEU A 114 -12.73 -14.25 -5.27
CA LEU A 114 -13.28 -15.31 -4.43
C LEU A 114 -13.98 -14.73 -3.19
N LEU A 115 -13.37 -13.75 -2.53
CA LEU A 115 -13.96 -13.04 -1.40
C LEU A 115 -15.28 -12.37 -1.81
N LEU A 116 -15.28 -11.58 -2.89
CA LEU A 116 -16.50 -10.92 -3.40
C LEU A 116 -17.61 -11.91 -3.73
N ASN A 117 -17.28 -13.02 -4.41
CA ASN A 117 -18.25 -14.05 -4.76
C ASN A 117 -18.88 -14.71 -3.53
N THR A 118 -18.09 -14.86 -2.46
CA THR A 118 -18.60 -15.38 -1.19
C THR A 118 -19.48 -14.34 -0.50
N LEU A 119 -19.01 -13.10 -0.40
CA LEU A 119 -19.72 -12.04 0.32
C LEU A 119 -21.07 -11.70 -0.33
N LYS A 120 -21.09 -11.49 -1.65
CA LYS A 120 -22.28 -11.03 -2.39
C LYS A 120 -23.48 -11.98 -2.33
N THR A 121 -23.26 -13.24 -1.97
CA THR A 121 -24.32 -14.26 -1.91
C THR A 121 -24.94 -14.39 -0.52
N ARG A 122 -24.26 -13.89 0.52
CA ARG A 122 -24.62 -14.16 1.92
C ARG A 122 -24.70 -12.93 2.81
N TYR A 123 -24.15 -11.79 2.38
CA TYR A 123 -23.99 -10.60 3.21
C TYR A 123 -24.29 -9.32 2.44
N ALA A 124 -24.78 -8.30 3.17
CA ALA A 124 -24.66 -6.92 2.73
C ALA A 124 -23.22 -6.45 2.98
N ILE A 125 -22.58 -5.85 1.97
CA ILE A 125 -21.15 -5.52 2.01
C ILE A 125 -20.97 -4.07 2.50
N TYR A 126 -20.14 -3.84 3.51
CA TYR A 126 -19.78 -2.50 3.96
C TYR A 126 -19.12 -1.70 2.83
N ARG A 127 -19.40 -0.40 2.78
CA ARG A 127 -18.90 0.51 1.74
C ARG A 127 -17.38 0.45 1.60
N GLU A 128 -16.66 0.52 2.72
CA GLU A 128 -15.19 0.49 2.78
C GLU A 128 -14.59 -0.82 2.22
N ASP A 129 -15.22 -1.97 2.52
CA ASP A 129 -14.78 -3.27 2.00
C ASP A 129 -14.99 -3.33 0.48
N MET A 130 -16.10 -2.77 -0.01
CA MET A 130 -16.36 -2.67 -1.45
C MET A 130 -15.40 -1.72 -2.16
N GLU A 131 -14.96 -0.64 -1.51
CA GLU A 131 -13.94 0.27 -2.06
C GLU A 131 -12.55 -0.39 -2.17
N PHE A 132 -12.22 -1.28 -1.23
CA PHE A 132 -11.03 -2.14 -1.33
C PHE A 132 -11.16 -3.15 -2.49
N ILE A 133 -12.31 -3.81 -2.61
CA ILE A 133 -12.58 -4.78 -3.69
C ILE A 133 -12.46 -4.10 -5.06
N LYS A 134 -13.11 -2.95 -5.26
CA LYS A 134 -13.05 -2.20 -6.52
C LYS A 134 -11.63 -1.79 -6.88
N TYR A 135 -10.91 -1.23 -5.90
CA TYR A 135 -9.50 -0.85 -6.09
C TYR A 135 -8.65 -2.02 -6.57
N THR A 136 -8.77 -3.17 -5.91
CA THR A 136 -7.94 -4.34 -6.24
C THR A 136 -8.30 -4.95 -7.59
N LEU A 137 -9.58 -4.88 -7.98
CA LEU A 137 -10.06 -5.38 -9.26
C LEU A 137 -9.95 -4.36 -10.42
N ASN A 138 -9.45 -3.15 -10.16
CA ASN A 138 -9.42 -2.03 -11.12
C ASN A 138 -10.81 -1.70 -11.69
N LEU A 139 -11.83 -1.62 -10.83
CA LEU A 139 -13.23 -1.31 -11.16
C LEU A 139 -13.68 0.09 -10.70
#